data_AF-A0A9D6EDS5-F1
#
_entry.id   AF-A0A9D6EDS5-F1
#
_cell.length_a   1.000
_cell.length_b   1.000
_cell.length_c   1.000
_cell.angle_alpha   90.00
_cell.angle_beta   90.00
_cell.angle_gamma   90.00
#
_symmetry.space_group_name_H-M   'P 1'
#
loop_
_entity.id
_entity.type
_entity.pdbx_description
1 polymer ?
#
loop_
_entity_poly.entity_id
_entity_poly.type
_entity_poly.pdbx_seq_one_letter_code
_entity_poly.pdbx_strand_id
1 'polypeptide(L)'
;MPRPLLLLAAAGTMVAATSLVLAQQANPKPAGHAHVPGMTHDAPAPSDASVPRQAGQAAYAAIAEIVGILESDPATDWSRVNLEALRQHLIDMDEVTLRAAVTTQPVEGGIEVLATGTGRTAEAIRRMTRSHAKALAGTSEYRMTVEDAP
;
A
#
# COMPACT_ATOMS: atom_id res chain seq x y z
N MET A 1 -31.40 7.50 -12.33
CA MET A 1 -30.31 7.76 -13.29
C MET A 1 -29.39 6.55 -13.29
N PRO A 2 -28.99 5.98 -14.45
CA PRO A 2 -28.08 4.84 -14.46
C PRO A 2 -26.71 5.30 -13.93
N ARG A 3 -26.13 4.52 -13.01
CA ARG A 3 -24.82 4.80 -12.40
C ARG A 3 -23.69 4.49 -13.40
N PRO A 4 -22.61 5.29 -13.41
CA PRO A 4 -21.44 5.09 -14.26
C PRO A 4 -20.80 3.71 -14.05
N LEU A 5 -20.33 3.06 -15.12
CA LEU A 5 -19.82 1.67 -15.16
C LEU A 5 -18.29 1.67 -15.13
N LEU A 6 -17.69 0.94 -14.17
CA LEU A 6 -16.26 0.64 -14.13
C LEU A 6 -16.07 -0.84 -14.51
N LEU A 7 -15.46 -1.11 -15.66
CA LEU A 7 -15.02 -2.45 -16.04
C LEU A 7 -13.56 -2.64 -15.60
N LEU A 8 -13.27 -3.80 -15.00
CA LEU A 8 -11.92 -4.22 -14.70
C LEU A 8 -11.71 -5.55 -15.39
N ALA A 9 -10.78 -5.61 -16.35
CA ALA A 9 -10.36 -6.85 -16.98
C ALA A 9 -8.92 -7.17 -16.49
N ALA A 10 -8.55 -8.44 -16.29
CA ALA A 10 -7.14 -8.89 -16.14
C ALA A 10 -6.71 -10.06 -17.07
N ALA A 11 -5.76 -9.88 -18.01
CA ALA A 11 -5.11 -11.00 -18.71
C ALA A 11 -3.70 -10.73 -19.21
N GLY A 12 -2.95 -11.83 -19.34
CA GLY A 12 -1.55 -11.85 -19.66
C GLY A 12 -1.27 -11.92 -21.15
N THR A 13 -0.30 -11.13 -21.59
CA THR A 13 0.53 -11.50 -22.74
C THR A 13 1.93 -10.91 -22.56
N MET A 14 2.90 -11.72 -22.97
CA MET A 14 4.33 -11.55 -22.80
C MET A 14 4.86 -10.57 -23.85
N VAL A 15 5.52 -9.49 -23.42
CA VAL A 15 6.43 -8.71 -24.26
C VAL A 15 7.76 -8.58 -23.53
N ALA A 16 8.82 -9.09 -24.15
CA ALA A 16 10.20 -8.95 -23.72
C ALA A 16 10.81 -7.68 -24.29
N ALA A 17 11.56 -6.92 -23.47
CA ALA A 17 12.78 -6.19 -23.88
C ALA A 17 13.44 -5.45 -22.69
N THR A 18 14.58 -5.99 -22.25
CA THR A 18 15.88 -5.29 -22.04
C THR A 18 15.93 -3.83 -21.57
N SER A 19 16.43 -3.61 -20.36
CA SER A 19 17.78 -3.07 -20.06
C SER A 19 17.81 -2.21 -18.78
N LEU A 20 18.71 -2.61 -17.89
CA LEU A 20 19.03 -2.00 -16.60
C LEU A 20 19.88 -0.74 -16.78
N VAL A 21 19.51 0.36 -16.11
CA VAL A 21 20.41 1.48 -15.81
C VAL A 21 20.28 1.82 -14.32
N LEU A 22 21.34 1.52 -13.56
CA LEU A 22 21.50 2.01 -12.18
C LEU A 22 22.08 3.43 -12.23
N ALA A 23 21.26 4.43 -11.93
CA ALA A 23 21.75 5.77 -11.63
C ALA A 23 21.97 5.88 -10.12
N GLN A 24 23.24 5.83 -9.71
CA GLN A 24 23.67 5.98 -8.32
C GLN A 24 23.65 7.46 -7.96
N GLN A 25 22.65 7.90 -7.18
CA GLN A 25 22.58 9.28 -6.68
C GLN A 25 23.61 9.48 -5.55
N ALA A 26 24.61 10.33 -5.80
CA ALA A 26 25.56 10.76 -4.80
C ALA A 26 24.88 11.76 -3.84
N ASN A 27 24.80 11.42 -2.55
CA ASN A 27 24.28 12.30 -1.53
C ASN A 27 25.38 13.28 -1.07
N PRO A 28 25.20 14.61 -1.10
CA PRO A 28 26.20 15.54 -0.59
C PRO A 28 26.24 15.48 0.94
N LYS A 29 27.46 15.47 1.51
CA LYS A 29 27.68 15.62 2.96
C LYS A 29 27.32 17.05 3.38
N PRO A 30 26.55 17.26 4.47
CA PRO A 30 26.32 18.61 4.97
C PRO A 30 27.61 19.16 5.61
N ALA A 31 27.97 20.37 5.20
CA ALA A 31 29.11 21.12 5.70
C ALA A 31 28.91 21.49 7.19
N GLY A 32 29.91 21.16 8.01
CA GLY A 32 29.95 21.53 9.42
C GLY A 32 30.01 23.04 9.60
N HIS A 33 29.18 23.56 10.50
CA HIS A 33 29.24 24.94 10.98
C HIS A 33 29.90 24.95 12.35
N ALA A 34 31.01 25.67 12.48
CA ALA A 34 31.80 25.76 13.71
C ALA A 34 31.52 27.06 14.48
N HIS A 35 31.17 26.86 15.77
CA HIS A 35 31.32 27.67 16.98
C HIS A 35 30.64 29.03 17.20
N VAL A 36 29.91 29.10 18.32
CA VAL A 36 30.07 30.16 19.34
C VAL A 36 30.20 29.47 20.73
N PRO A 37 31.28 29.67 21.50
CA PRO A 37 31.41 29.15 22.86
C PRO A 37 30.71 30.09 23.86
N GLY A 38 29.79 29.56 24.66
CA GLY A 38 29.26 30.25 25.83
C GLY A 38 27.73 30.33 25.90
N MET A 39 27.11 29.25 26.37
CA MET A 39 25.78 29.24 27.00
C MET A 39 25.66 27.89 27.73
N THR A 40 26.04 27.86 29.02
CA THR A 40 25.75 26.74 29.91
C THR A 40 24.29 26.82 30.32
N HIS A 41 23.42 26.12 29.60
CA HIS A 41 22.09 25.79 30.08
C HIS A 41 22.14 24.38 30.67
N ASP A 42 22.11 24.29 32.00
CA ASP A 42 21.63 23.11 32.72
C ASP A 42 20.18 22.86 32.27
N ALA A 43 20.03 22.09 31.21
CA ALA A 43 18.74 21.57 30.78
C ALA A 43 18.64 20.14 31.31
N PRO A 44 17.58 19.78 32.07
CA PRO A 44 17.31 18.39 32.39
C PRO A 44 17.19 17.59 31.08
N ALA A 45 17.72 16.37 31.11
CA ALA A 45 17.80 15.46 29.98
C ALA A 45 16.48 15.43 29.17
N PRO A 46 16.53 15.43 27.84
CA PRO A 46 15.34 15.21 27.03
C PRO A 46 14.81 13.80 27.32
N SER A 47 13.78 13.73 28.16
CA SER A 47 12.84 12.62 28.20
C SER A 47 12.03 12.65 26.91
N ASP A 48 12.55 12.01 25.86
CA ASP A 48 11.79 11.40 24.76
C ASP A 48 12.75 10.95 23.66
N ALA A 49 13.65 10.04 24.01
CA ALA A 49 14.32 9.24 23.00
C ALA A 49 13.39 8.11 22.54
N SER A 50 12.18 8.43 22.04
CA SER A 50 11.44 7.50 21.17
C SER A 50 12.06 7.57 19.78
N VAL A 51 13.25 7.01 19.70
CA VAL A 51 14.02 6.70 18.49
C VAL A 51 13.32 5.52 17.79
N PRO A 52 13.41 5.38 16.45
CA PRO A 52 12.64 6.03 15.38
C PRO A 52 11.15 5.62 15.33
N ARG A 53 10.25 6.49 14.86
CA ARG A 53 8.78 6.25 14.88
C ARG A 53 8.12 5.65 13.63
N GLN A 54 8.81 5.50 12.49
CA GLN A 54 8.33 4.77 11.30
C GLN A 54 9.35 4.89 10.16
N ALA A 55 10.51 4.23 10.28
CA ALA A 55 11.40 4.06 9.15
C ALA A 55 11.53 2.56 8.85
N GLY A 56 10.65 2.05 7.97
CA GLY A 56 10.70 0.67 7.48
C GLY A 56 9.32 0.04 7.24
N GLN A 57 8.77 0.21 6.03
CA GLN A 57 7.58 -0.45 5.46
C GLN A 57 6.23 -0.16 6.16
N ALA A 58 5.33 0.57 5.47
CA ALA A 58 3.99 0.94 5.95
C ALA A 58 3.15 -0.26 6.42
N ALA A 59 3.37 -1.45 5.87
CA ALA A 59 2.72 -2.68 6.31
C ALA A 59 3.04 -3.05 7.77
N TYR A 60 4.29 -2.86 8.23
CA TYR A 60 4.67 -3.14 9.61
C TYR A 60 3.98 -2.17 10.59
N ALA A 61 3.92 -0.90 10.22
CA ALA A 61 3.20 0.12 10.98
C ALA A 61 1.71 -0.23 11.11
N ALA A 62 1.05 -0.60 10.01
CA ALA A 62 -0.35 -0.98 10.01
C ALA A 62 -0.63 -2.18 10.92
N ILE A 63 0.23 -3.21 10.90
CA ILE A 63 0.09 -4.36 11.79
C ILE A 63 0.26 -3.93 13.26
N ALA A 64 1.27 -3.14 13.59
CA ALA A 64 1.52 -2.69 14.96
C ALA A 64 0.35 -1.84 15.50
N GLU A 65 -0.21 -0.95 14.67
CA GLU A 65 -1.39 -0.16 15.01
C GLU A 65 -2.61 -1.04 15.28
N ILE A 66 -2.90 -2.01 14.40
CA ILE A 66 -4.01 -2.94 14.59
C ILE A 66 -3.84 -3.77 15.86
N VAL A 67 -2.62 -4.26 16.14
CA VAL A 67 -2.34 -4.98 17.40
C VAL A 67 -2.60 -4.07 18.60
N GLY A 68 -2.13 -2.82 18.59
CA GLY A 68 -2.37 -1.87 19.67
C GLY A 68 -3.85 -1.56 19.89
N ILE A 69 -4.64 -1.41 18.82
CA ILE A 69 -6.10 -1.25 18.90
C ILE A 69 -6.75 -2.47 19.56
N LEU A 70 -6.38 -3.69 19.12
CA LEU A 70 -6.90 -4.94 19.66
C LEU A 70 -6.51 -5.15 21.14
N GLU A 71 -5.28 -4.82 21.52
CA GLU A 71 -4.80 -4.88 22.90
C GLU A 71 -5.53 -3.88 23.82
N SER A 72 -5.94 -2.73 23.28
CA SER A 72 -6.66 -1.70 24.05
C SER A 72 -8.12 -2.06 24.35
N ASP A 73 -8.69 -3.02 23.62
CA ASP A 73 -10.04 -3.53 23.86
C ASP A 73 -10.01 -4.80 24.72
N PRO A 74 -10.43 -4.74 26.01
CA PRO A 74 -10.44 -5.91 26.89
C PRO A 74 -11.44 -6.99 26.46
N ALA A 75 -12.35 -6.70 25.53
CA ALA A 75 -13.27 -7.67 24.95
C ALA A 75 -12.70 -8.40 23.73
N THR A 76 -11.48 -8.07 23.29
CA THR A 76 -10.82 -8.75 22.16
C THR A 76 -10.69 -10.25 22.42
N ASP A 77 -11.34 -11.04 21.57
CA ASP A 77 -11.15 -12.49 21.51
C ASP A 77 -9.99 -12.83 20.57
N TRP A 78 -8.80 -13.01 21.16
CA TRP A 78 -7.58 -13.35 20.42
C TRP A 78 -7.66 -14.66 19.64
N SER A 79 -8.58 -15.58 19.98
CA SER A 79 -8.77 -16.83 19.22
C SER A 79 -9.39 -16.59 17.84
N ARG A 80 -10.03 -15.42 17.64
CA ARG A 80 -10.66 -15.01 16.39
C ARG A 80 -9.79 -14.07 15.55
N VAL A 81 -8.71 -13.55 16.13
CA VAL A 81 -7.78 -12.65 15.44
C VAL A 81 -6.84 -13.46 14.55
N ASN A 82 -6.76 -13.10 13.27
CA ASN A 82 -5.87 -13.74 12.30
C ASN A 82 -4.90 -12.72 11.69
N LEU A 83 -3.77 -12.51 12.36
CA LEU A 83 -2.72 -11.59 11.89
C LEU A 83 -2.00 -12.09 10.64
N GLU A 84 -1.96 -13.41 10.40
CA GLU A 84 -1.39 -13.96 9.16
C GLU A 84 -2.25 -13.59 7.95
N ALA A 85 -3.58 -13.65 8.08
CA ALA A 85 -4.48 -13.20 7.02
C ALA A 85 -4.30 -11.71 6.72
N LEU A 86 -4.15 -10.87 7.76
CA LEU A 86 -3.83 -9.44 7.60
C LEU A 86 -2.48 -9.25 6.89
N ARG A 87 -1.43 -9.96 7.31
CA ARG A 87 -0.10 -9.87 6.69
C ARG A 87 -0.14 -10.26 5.21
N GLN A 88 -0.84 -11.34 4.86
CA GLN A 88 -1.03 -11.74 3.46
C GLN A 88 -1.81 -10.71 2.66
N HIS A 89 -2.84 -10.11 3.26
CA HIS A 89 -3.60 -9.03 2.63
C HIS A 89 -2.73 -7.81 2.33
N LEU A 90 -1.85 -7.41 3.26
CA LEU A 90 -0.92 -6.29 3.04
C LEU A 90 0.13 -6.61 1.96
N ILE A 91 0.59 -7.87 1.86
CA ILE A 91 1.44 -8.27 0.74
C ILE A 91 0.69 -8.17 -0.58
N ASP A 92 -0.58 -8.59 -0.62
CA ASP A 92 -1.39 -8.48 -1.84
C ASP A 92 -1.63 -7.01 -2.23
N MET A 93 -1.82 -6.12 -1.25
CA MET A 93 -1.90 -4.68 -1.46
C MET A 93 -0.61 -4.15 -2.13
N ASP A 94 0.56 -4.57 -1.65
CA ASP A 94 1.85 -4.21 -2.26
C ASP A 94 2.03 -4.76 -3.67
N GLU A 95 1.57 -5.99 -3.93
CA GLU A 95 1.57 -6.58 -5.27
C GLU A 95 0.71 -5.76 -6.23
N VAL A 96 -0.52 -5.43 -5.84
CA VAL A 96 -1.45 -4.68 -6.69
C VAL A 96 -1.02 -3.22 -6.85
N THR A 97 -0.48 -2.60 -5.80
CA THR A 97 -0.17 -1.16 -5.80
C THR A 97 1.17 -0.85 -6.45
N LEU A 98 2.17 -1.71 -6.23
CA LEU A 98 3.56 -1.42 -6.61
C LEU A 98 4.09 -2.28 -7.76
N ARG A 99 3.45 -3.42 -8.06
CA ARG A 99 3.96 -4.40 -9.04
C ARG A 99 3.03 -4.66 -10.21
N ALA A 100 1.73 -4.41 -10.08
CA ALA A 100 0.81 -4.54 -11.20
C ALA A 100 1.11 -3.51 -12.29
N ALA A 101 1.00 -3.94 -13.55
CA ALA A 101 0.92 -3.03 -14.67
C ALA A 101 -0.55 -2.61 -14.83
N VAL A 102 -0.80 -1.31 -14.96
CA VAL A 102 -2.16 -0.77 -15.02
C VAL A 102 -2.30 0.13 -16.24
N THR A 103 -3.31 -0.15 -17.06
CA THR A 103 -3.79 0.79 -18.09
C THR A 103 -5.19 1.26 -17.72
N THR A 104 -5.48 2.52 -18.03
CA THR A 104 -6.78 3.13 -17.76
C THR A 104 -7.27 3.77 -19.05
N GLN A 105 -8.52 3.50 -19.42
CA GLN A 105 -9.17 4.13 -20.56
C GLN A 105 -10.52 4.72 -20.17
N PRO A 106 -10.86 5.93 -20.63
CA PRO A 106 -12.20 6.46 -20.43
C PRO A 106 -13.22 5.64 -21.22
N VAL A 107 -14.39 5.41 -20.63
CA VAL A 107 -15.56 4.80 -21.28
C VAL A 107 -16.77 5.70 -21.09
N GLU A 108 -17.85 5.45 -21.83
CA GLU A 108 -19.07 6.23 -21.66
C GLU A 108 -19.58 6.09 -20.22
N GLY A 109 -19.62 7.22 -19.51
CA GLY A 109 -20.00 7.24 -18.11
C GLY A 109 -19.04 6.44 -17.23
N GLY A 110 -17.73 6.50 -17.43
CA GLY A 110 -16.81 5.86 -16.48
C GLY A 110 -15.36 5.80 -16.93
N ILE A 111 -14.62 4.93 -16.26
CA ILE A 111 -13.28 4.50 -16.67
C ILE A 111 -13.28 2.97 -16.66
N GLU A 112 -12.49 2.39 -17.54
CA GLU A 112 -12.13 0.99 -17.50
C GLU A 112 -10.65 0.91 -17.11
N VAL A 113 -10.32 -0.01 -16.21
CA VAL A 113 -8.96 -0.19 -15.71
C VAL A 113 -8.56 -1.64 -15.96
N LEU A 114 -7.47 -1.85 -16.70
CA LEU A 114 -6.90 -3.19 -16.93
C LEU A 114 -5.66 -3.32 -16.06
N ALA A 115 -5.73 -4.18 -15.05
CA ALA A 115 -4.63 -4.48 -14.14
C ALA A 115 -4.07 -5.86 -14.49
N THR A 116 -2.78 -5.93 -14.81
CA THR A 116 -2.09 -7.17 -15.21
C THR A 116 -0.83 -7.39 -14.39
N GLY A 117 -0.38 -8.65 -14.36
CA GLY A 117 0.81 -9.06 -13.63
C GLY A 117 1.09 -10.54 -13.90
N THR A 118 2.14 -11.08 -13.30
CA THR A 118 2.50 -12.50 -13.42
C THR A 118 2.65 -13.14 -12.04
N GLY A 119 2.51 -14.47 -11.97
CA GLY A 119 2.66 -15.23 -10.73
C GLY A 119 1.81 -14.66 -9.58
N ARG A 120 2.47 -14.34 -8.46
CA ARG A 120 1.82 -13.80 -7.26
C ARG A 120 1.03 -12.52 -7.52
N THR A 121 1.52 -11.63 -8.40
CA THR A 121 0.85 -10.37 -8.71
C THR A 121 -0.50 -10.61 -9.37
N ALA A 122 -0.60 -11.57 -10.29
CA ALA A 122 -1.86 -11.91 -10.94
C ALA A 122 -2.89 -12.48 -9.93
N GLU A 123 -2.45 -13.35 -9.02
CA GLU A 123 -3.30 -13.90 -7.97
C GLU A 123 -3.75 -12.83 -6.96
N ALA A 124 -2.86 -11.89 -6.62
CA ALA A 124 -3.17 -10.75 -5.75
C ALA A 124 -4.20 -9.82 -6.42
N ILE A 125 -4.01 -9.45 -7.69
CA ILE A 125 -4.99 -8.67 -8.47
C ILE A 125 -6.37 -9.32 -8.38
N ARG A 126 -6.47 -10.61 -8.71
CA ARG A 126 -7.75 -11.33 -8.70
C ARG A 126 -8.46 -11.34 -7.34
N ARG A 127 -7.71 -11.57 -6.25
CA ARG A 127 -8.28 -11.59 -4.89
C ARG A 127 -8.70 -10.21 -4.42
N MET A 128 -7.81 -9.23 -4.60
CA MET A 128 -7.99 -7.86 -4.09
C MET A 128 -9.11 -7.12 -4.79
N THR A 129 -9.14 -7.15 -6.13
CA THR A 129 -10.12 -6.37 -6.90
C THR A 129 -11.53 -6.86 -6.67
N ARG A 130 -11.75 -8.18 -6.62
CA ARG A 130 -13.07 -8.75 -6.30
C ARG A 130 -13.51 -8.45 -4.87
N SER A 131 -12.59 -8.57 -3.90
CA SER A 131 -12.90 -8.29 -2.50
C SER A 131 -13.28 -6.81 -2.30
N HIS A 132 -12.47 -5.90 -2.84
CA HIS A 132 -12.69 -4.46 -2.69
C HIS A 132 -13.89 -3.97 -3.51
N ALA A 133 -14.14 -4.51 -4.71
CA ALA A 133 -15.34 -4.20 -5.46
C ALA A 133 -16.62 -4.59 -4.70
N LYS A 134 -16.61 -5.74 -4.00
CA LYS A 134 -17.72 -6.13 -3.11
C LYS A 134 -17.86 -5.20 -1.92
N ALA A 135 -16.76 -4.78 -1.30
CA ALA A 135 -16.79 -3.85 -0.16
C ALA A 135 -17.33 -2.46 -0.54
N LEU A 136 -17.09 -2.03 -1.78
CA LEU A 136 -17.58 -0.76 -2.33
C LEU A 136 -18.98 -0.87 -2.97
N ALA A 137 -19.51 -2.09 -3.11
CA ALA A 137 -20.82 -2.31 -3.68
C ALA A 137 -21.90 -1.74 -2.74
N GLY A 138 -22.70 -0.80 -3.25
CA GLY A 138 -23.79 -0.18 -2.51
C GLY A 138 -23.39 0.97 -1.58
N THR A 139 -22.09 1.22 -1.37
CA THR A 139 -21.59 2.36 -0.59
C THR A 139 -20.97 3.45 -1.47
N SER A 140 -20.55 3.10 -2.69
CA SER A 140 -19.96 4.04 -3.64
C SER A 140 -20.99 4.67 -4.58
N GLU A 141 -20.72 5.91 -5.00
CA GLU A 141 -21.48 6.60 -6.05
C GLU A 141 -21.30 5.96 -7.44
N TYR A 142 -20.26 5.14 -7.59
CA TYR A 142 -19.92 4.43 -8.81
C TYR A 142 -20.49 3.01 -8.81
N ARG A 143 -20.77 2.45 -10.00
CA ARG A 143 -20.99 1.01 -10.14
C ARG A 143 -19.68 0.37 -10.58
N MET A 144 -19.15 -0.52 -9.76
CA MET A 144 -17.94 -1.26 -10.08
C MET A 144 -18.29 -2.70 -10.49
N THR A 145 -17.71 -3.14 -11.60
CA THR A 145 -17.75 -4.53 -12.07
C THR A 145 -16.33 -5.02 -12.27
N VAL A 146 -16.08 -6.29 -11.96
CA VAL A 146 -14.75 -6.92 -12.08
C VAL A 146 -14.90 -8.23 -12.82
N GLU A 147 -14.15 -8.38 -13.88
CA GLU A 147 -14.05 -9.58 -14.71
C GLU A 147 -12.57 -9.97 -14.91
N ASP A 148 -12.34 -11.23 -15.24
CA ASP A 148 -11.01 -11.64 -15.72
C ASP A 148 -10.92 -11.19 -17.19
N ALA A 149 -9.78 -10.65 -17.62
CA ALA A 149 -9.61 -10.32 -19.05
C ALA A 149 -9.38 -11.63 -19.83
N PRO A 150 -9.47 -11.57 -21.16
CA PRO A 150 -9.45 -12.75 -22.01
C PRO A 150 -8.07 -13.40 -22.14
#